data_AF-A0A969VRF7-F1
#
_entry.id   AF-A0A969VRF7-F1
#
_cell.length_a   1.000
_cell.length_b   1.000
_cell.length_c   1.000
_cell.angle_alpha   90.00
_cell.angle_beta   90.00
_cell.angle_gamma   90.00
#
_symmetry.space_group_name_H-M   'P 1'
#
loop_
_entity.id
_entity.type
_entity.pdbx_description
1 polymer ?
#
loop_
_entity_poly.entity_id
_entity_poly.type
_entity_poly.pdbx_seq_one_letter_code
_entity_poly.pdbx_strand_id
1 'polypeptide(L)' 'MEDGLLPHSNSFIEPKGLEEEIRLSYVGVTRAKKHLYLISADSRIQYGQIKANPMSRIFRPFIDTYVKRDV' A
#
# COMPACT_ATOMS: atom_id res chain seq x y z
N MET A 1 0.11 0.16 -4.88
CA MET A 1 0.30 0.35 -3.42
C MET A 1 -0.48 1.59 -3.05
N GLU A 2 -1.80 1.44 -2.95
CA GLU A 2 -2.79 2.53 -2.95
C GLU A 2 -3.76 2.33 -1.78
N ASP A 3 -4.17 3.42 -1.14
CA ASP A 3 -5.24 3.38 -0.13
C ASP A 3 -6.54 2.87 -0.77
N GLY A 4 -7.25 2.00 -0.05
CA GLY A 4 -8.44 1.31 -0.55
C GLY A 4 -8.15 -0.01 -1.26
N LEU A 5 -6.90 -0.26 -1.66
CA LEU A 5 -6.42 -1.58 -2.09
C LEU A 5 -5.55 -2.24 -1.02
N LEU A 6 -4.57 -1.52 -0.48
CA LEU A 6 -3.73 -1.94 0.63
C LEU A 6 -3.30 -0.68 1.41
N PRO A 7 -3.91 -0.38 2.56
CA PRO A 7 -4.95 -1.17 3.23
C PRO A 7 -6.27 -1.20 2.43
N HIS A 8 -6.93 -2.36 2.42
CA HIS A 8 -8.23 -2.52 1.77
C HIS A 8 -9.29 -1.61 2.40
N SER A 9 -10.21 -1.06 1.59
CA SER A 9 -11.23 -0.11 2.07
C SER A 9 -12.03 -0.58 3.28
N ASN A 10 -12.31 -1.88 3.41
CA ASN A 10 -13.06 -2.43 4.55
C ASN A 10 -12.27 -2.38 5.86
N SER A 11 -10.94 -2.45 5.79
CA SER A 11 -10.08 -2.51 6.97
C SER A 11 -10.10 -1.22 7.79
N PHE A 12 -10.60 -0.12 7.21
CA PHE A 12 -10.79 1.16 7.90
C PHE A 12 -11.99 1.18 8.85
N ILE A 13 -12.95 0.27 8.64
CA ILE A 13 -14.20 0.22 9.41
C ILE A 13 -14.15 -0.95 10.40
N GLU A 14 -13.49 -2.04 10.02
CA GLU A 14 -13.38 -3.24 10.84
C GLU A 14 -12.50 -3.03 12.09
N PRO A 15 -12.94 -3.48 13.28
CA PRO A 15 -12.09 -3.49 14.46
C PRO A 15 -10.82 -4.30 14.19
N LYS A 16 -9.66 -3.69 14.41
CA LYS A 16 -8.33 -4.26 14.14
C LYS A 16 -8.01 -4.54 12.66
N GLY A 17 -8.84 -4.07 11.72
CA GLY A 17 -8.65 -4.33 10.30
C GLY A 17 -7.33 -3.74 9.78
N LEU A 18 -7.01 -2.51 10.18
CA LEU A 18 -5.76 -1.86 9.78
C LEU A 18 -4.52 -2.60 10.32
N GLU A 19 -4.55 -3.08 11.56
CA GLU A 19 -3.45 -3.86 12.13
C GLU A 19 -3.22 -5.17 11.36
N GLU A 20 -4.28 -5.80 10.86
CA GLU A 20 -4.15 -6.99 10.02
C GLU A 20 -3.53 -6.67 8.65
N GLU A 21 -3.96 -5.59 8.00
CA GLU A 21 -3.36 -5.13 6.74
C GLU A 21 -1.87 -4.75 6.90
N ILE A 22 -1.49 -4.20 8.07
CA ILE A 22 -0.09 -3.94 8.41
C ILE A 22 0.68 -5.26 8.56
N ARG A 23 0.11 -6.27 9.22
CA ARG A 23 0.73 -7.62 9.29
C ARG A 23 0.90 -8.24 7.91
N LEU A 24 -0.13 -8.17 7.07
CA LEU A 24 -0.07 -8.66 5.69
C LEU A 24 1.03 -7.95 4.90
N SER A 25 1.10 -6.63 5.02
CA SER A 25 2.14 -5.80 4.40
C SER A 25 3.54 -6.20 4.88
N TYR A 26 3.72 -6.40 6.19
CA TYR A 26 4.97 -6.86 6.79
C TYR A 26 5.41 -8.22 6.24
N VAL A 27 4.49 -9.18 6.12
CA VAL A 27 4.78 -10.48 5.51
C VAL A 27 5.22 -10.30 4.06
N GLY A 28 4.55 -9.46 3.27
CA GLY A 28 4.93 -9.17 1.89
C GLY A 28 6.34 -8.56 1.78
N VAL A 29 6.63 -7.55 2.59
CA VAL A 29 7.95 -6.88 2.66
C VAL A 29 9.06 -7.88 3.00
N THR A 30 8.84 -8.72 4.01
CA THR A 30 9.85 -9.70 4.48
C THR A 30 10.06 -10.87 3.51
N ARG A 31 9.28 -11.01 2.44
CA ARG A 31 9.59 -11.97 1.36
C ARG A 31 10.78 -11.53 0.50
N ALA A 32 11.04 -10.23 0.40
CA ALA A 32 12.16 -9.73 -0.39
C ALA A 32 13.49 -9.96 0.35
N LYS A 33 14.44 -10.64 -0.31
CA LYS A 33 15.77 -10.92 0.28
C LYS A 33 16.83 -9.85 -0.04
N LYS A 34 16.71 -9.18 -1.20
CA LYS A 34 17.72 -8.24 -1.71
C LYS A 34 17.11 -6.89 -2.09
N HIS A 35 16.15 -6.92 -3.01
CA HIS A 35 15.47 -5.72 -3.50
C HIS A 35 13.96 -5.87 -3.33
N LEU A 36 13.33 -4.78 -2.89
CA LEU A 36 11.88 -4.64 -2.79
C LEU A 36 11.48 -3.43 -3.63
N TYR A 37 10.54 -3.64 -4.55
CA TYR A 37 9.97 -2.57 -5.36
C TYR A 37 8.51 -2.36 -4.94
N LEU A 38 8.16 -1.12 -4.60
CA LEU A 38 6.81 -0.71 -4.26
C LEU A 38 6.29 0.20 -5.37
N ILE A 39 5.16 -0.18 -5.98
CA ILE A 39 4.61 0.53 -7.14
C ILE A 39 3.21 1.02 -6.80
N SER A 40 2.91 2.27 -7.16
CA SER A 40 1.57 2.88 -7.07
C SER A 40 1.19 3.45 -8.44
N ALA A 41 -0.08 3.37 -8.82
CA ALA A 41 -0.59 4.07 -9.99
C ALA A 41 -1.18 5.43 -9.58
N ASP A 42 -1.08 6.42 -10.46
CA ASP A 42 -1.76 7.72 -10.28
C ASP A 42 -3.27 7.60 -10.51
N SER A 43 -3.68 6.76 -11.47
CA SER A 43 -5.06 6.37 -11.68
C SER A 43 -5.19 4.94 -12.19
N ARG A 44 -6.33 4.31 -11.90
CA ARG A 44 -6.64 2.91 -12.24
C ARG A 44 -8.13 2.76 -12.55
N ILE A 45 -8.46 1.86 -13.47
CA ILE A 45 -9.84 1.38 -13.63
C ILE A 45 -10.09 0.25 -12.61
N GLN A 46 -11.07 0.45 -11.73
CA GLN A 46 -11.52 -0.53 -10.76
C GLN A 46 -13.05 -0.62 -10.80
N TYR A 47 -13.58 -1.83 -10.99
CA TYR A 47 -15.02 -2.08 -11.13
C TYR A 47 -15.71 -1.14 -12.16
N GLY A 48 -15.03 -0.89 -13.29
CA GLY A 48 -15.53 -0.03 -14.36
C GLY A 48 -15.44 1.48 -14.11
N GLN A 49 -14.93 1.91 -12.95
CA GLN A 49 -14.74 3.32 -12.62
C GLN A 49 -13.24 3.67 -12.58
N ILE A 50 -12.89 4.85 -13.07
CA ILE A 50 -11.55 5.42 -12.87
C ILE A 50 -11.44 5.89 -11.41
N LYS A 51 -10.44 5.38 -10.69
CA LYS A 51 -10.11 5.74 -9.32
C LYS A 51 -8.69 6.29 -9.30
N ALA A 52 -8.53 7.45 -8.69
CA ALA A 52 -7.24 8.06 -8.36
C ALA A 52 -7.04 7.94 -6.86
N ASN A 53 -6.55 6.78 -6.43
CA ASN A 53 -6.34 6.49 -5.02
C ASN A 53 -4.96 7.03 -4.60
N PRO A 54 -4.84 7.68 -3.42
CA PRO A 54 -3.55 8.12 -2.96
C PRO A 54 -2.68 6.91 -2.62
N MET A 55 -1.37 7.15 -2.57
CA MET A 55 -0.41 6.15 -2.15
C MET A 55 -0.74 5.58 -0.76
N SER A 56 -0.53 4.28 -0.59
CA SER A 56 -0.82 3.55 0.64
C SER A 56 -0.20 4.22 1.88
N ARG A 57 -1.05 4.50 2.88
CA ARG A 57 -0.63 5.09 4.15
C ARG A 57 0.31 4.21 4.96
N ILE A 58 0.27 2.89 4.77
CA ILE A 58 1.14 1.93 5.48
C ILE A 58 2.62 2.24 5.19
N PHE A 59 2.94 2.65 3.96
CA PHE A 59 4.32 2.86 3.52
C PHE A 59 4.78 4.31 3.65
N ARG A 60 3.86 5.26 3.89
CA ARG A 60 4.16 6.70 3.96
C ARG A 60 5.31 7.04 4.94
N PRO A 61 5.37 6.49 6.17
CA PRO A 61 6.49 6.75 7.08
C PRO A 61 7.85 6.24 6.57
N PHE A 62 7.85 5.17 5.78
CA PHE A 62 9.07 4.51 5.29
C PHE A 62 9.63 5.18 4.04
N ILE A 63 8.75 5.70 3.19
CA ILE A 63 9.10 6.30 1.90
C ILE A 63 9.97 7.54 2.08
N ASP A 64 9.67 8.35 3.09
CA ASP A 64 10.40 9.61 3.31
C ASP A 64 11.81 9.38 3.91
N THR A 65 12.11 8.15 4.36
CA THR A 65 13.37 7.84 5.05
C THR A 65 14.26 6.82 4.31
N TYR A 66 13.67 5.81 3.65
CA TYR A 66 14.42 4.63 3.18
C TYR A 66 14.24 4.30 1.68
N VAL A 67 13.45 5.07 0.94
CA VAL A 67 13.13 4.76 -0.46
C VAL A 67 13.87 5.69 -1.42
N LYS A 68 14.70 5.11 -2.29
CA LYS A 68 15.14 5.80 -3.51
C LYS A 68 13.95 5.88 -4.45
N ARG A 69 13.52 7.11 -4.76
CA ARG A 69 12.53 7.36 -5.82
C ARG A 69 13.27 7.42 -7.14
N ASP A 70 13.07 6.41 -7.97
CA ASP A 70 13.48 6.48 -9.38
C ASP A 70 12.37 7.27 -10.10
N VAL A 71 12.71 8.50 -10.54
CA VAL A 71 11.85 9.39 -11.34
C VAL A 71 12.22 9.25 -12.79
#